data_AF-A0A0A9WEP7-F1
#
_entry.id   AF-A0A0A9WEP7-F1
#
_cell.length_a   1.000
_cell.length_b   1.000
_cell.length_c   1.000
_cell.angle_alpha   90.00
_cell.angle_beta   90.00
_cell.angle_gamma   90.00
#
_symmetry.space_group_name_H-M   'P 1'
#
loop_
_entity.id
_entity.type
_entity.pdbx_description
1 polymer ?
#
loop_
_entity_poly.entity_id
_entity_poly.type
_entity_poly.pdbx_seq_one_letter_code
_entity_poly.pdbx_strand_id
1 'polypeptide(L)'
;PVFELESSVHSTQFYSRCVDLLCEKDPPDPAFSRMCQERFGKRAKGTMLCMLNQNKKIVRLGSGGRYWYAGTPLICNSSALGLAAQLKERHTFPKPNSQDIHFVVTFLRAWPWLIEQRRNHSAPWAKPFYIEDLDVPSPVPHGDANVSAPSLMNLAIVILYCHILSAYSLIRY
;
A
#
# COMPACT_ATOMS: atom_id res chain seq x y z
N PRO A 1 9.50 -11.33 7.61
CA PRO A 1 8.92 -10.09 7.04
C PRO A 1 10.01 -9.02 7.05
N VAL A 2 10.27 -8.35 5.93
CA VAL A 2 11.19 -7.20 5.92
C VAL A 2 10.34 -5.99 6.27
N PHE A 3 10.54 -5.43 7.46
CA PHE A 3 9.84 -4.23 7.91
C PHE A 3 10.68 -3.02 7.51
N GLU A 4 10.26 -2.31 6.46
CA GLU A 4 10.90 -1.07 6.02
C GLU A 4 10.11 0.12 6.58
N LEU A 5 10.50 0.59 7.77
CA LEU A 5 9.78 1.64 8.51
C LEU A 5 9.87 3.02 7.83
N GLU A 6 10.85 3.21 6.94
CA GLU A 6 11.10 4.47 6.22
C GLU A 6 10.56 4.46 4.78
N SER A 7 9.74 3.46 4.44
CA SER A 7 9.08 3.34 3.13
C SER A 7 8.04 4.45 2.96
N SER A 8 8.38 5.46 2.14
CA SER A 8 7.47 6.55 1.78
C SER A 8 7.00 6.43 0.33
N VAL A 9 5.71 6.64 0.14
CA VAL A 9 5.07 6.61 -1.17
C VAL A 9 4.26 7.87 -1.41
N HIS A 10 4.14 8.28 -2.66
CA HIS A 10 3.29 9.39 -3.07
C HIS A 10 2.20 8.90 -4.02
N SER A 11 1.03 9.53 -3.94
CA SER A 11 -0.12 9.18 -4.77
C SER A 11 0.02 9.77 -6.17
N THR A 12 -0.37 8.99 -7.17
CA THR A 12 -0.64 9.48 -8.53
C THR A 12 -2.13 9.36 -8.85
N GLN A 13 -2.63 10.23 -9.72
CA GLN A 13 -4.04 10.23 -10.09
C GLN A 13 -4.42 8.88 -10.74
N PHE A 14 -5.30 8.13 -10.08
CA PHE A 14 -5.61 6.76 -10.47
C PHE A 14 -6.16 6.66 -11.90
N TYR A 15 -7.29 7.31 -12.17
CA TYR A 15 -8.01 7.16 -13.44
C TYR A 15 -7.34 7.85 -14.63
N SER A 16 -6.79 9.05 -14.42
CA SER A 16 -6.25 9.89 -15.51
C SER A 16 -4.81 9.56 -15.89
N ARG A 17 -4.07 8.84 -15.03
CA ARG A 17 -2.65 8.54 -15.27
C ARG A 17 -2.31 7.10 -14.97
N CYS A 18 -2.73 6.58 -13.81
CA CYS A 18 -2.25 5.28 -13.37
C CYS A 18 -2.84 4.11 -14.14
N VAL A 19 -4.13 4.15 -14.51
CA VAL A 19 -4.77 3.04 -15.22
C VAL A 19 -4.01 2.70 -16.50
N ASP A 20 -3.59 3.70 -17.26
CA ASP A 20 -2.79 3.49 -18.47
C ASP A 20 -1.45 2.82 -18.15
N LEU A 21 -0.74 3.30 -17.12
CA LEU A 21 0.54 2.72 -16.69
C LEU A 21 0.38 1.30 -16.12
N LEU A 22 -0.71 1.00 -15.43
CA LEU A 22 -0.98 -0.35 -14.93
C LEU A 22 -1.27 -1.32 -16.07
N CYS A 23 -2.00 -0.84 -17.08
CA CYS A 23 -2.49 -1.64 -18.19
C CYS A 23 -1.50 -1.75 -19.35
N GLU A 24 -0.43 -0.95 -19.36
CA GLU A 24 0.66 -1.08 -20.31
C GLU A 24 1.40 -2.42 -20.18
N LYS A 25 1.87 -2.97 -21.30
CA LYS A 25 2.72 -4.14 -21.37
C LYS A 25 3.94 -3.85 -22.23
N ASP A 26 5.04 -4.51 -21.92
CA ASP A 26 6.26 -4.48 -22.73
C ASP A 26 6.72 -5.94 -22.96
N PRO A 27 6.63 -6.46 -24.21
CA PRO A 27 6.21 -5.78 -25.43
C PRO A 27 4.71 -5.43 -25.45
N PRO A 28 4.28 -4.43 -26.25
CA PRO A 28 2.88 -3.97 -26.30
C PRO A 28 1.89 -5.07 -26.68
N ASP A 29 0.76 -5.12 -25.94
CA ASP A 29 -0.35 -6.04 -26.15
C ASP A 29 -1.68 -5.27 -26.06
N PRO A 30 -2.23 -4.80 -27.20
CA PRO A 30 -3.42 -3.94 -27.21
C PRO A 30 -4.67 -4.62 -26.63
N ALA A 31 -4.79 -5.94 -26.78
CA ALA A 31 -5.94 -6.69 -26.27
C ALA A 31 -5.94 -6.72 -24.74
N PHE A 32 -4.77 -6.97 -24.14
CA PHE A 32 -4.58 -6.87 -22.70
C PHE A 32 -4.86 -5.45 -22.19
N SER A 33 -4.26 -4.43 -22.82
CA SER A 33 -4.40 -3.04 -22.37
C SER A 33 -5.87 -2.61 -22.35
N ARG A 34 -6.62 -2.91 -23.41
CA ARG A 34 -8.06 -2.60 -23.50
C ARG A 34 -8.86 -3.32 -22.42
N MET A 35 -8.68 -4.63 -22.25
CA MET A 35 -9.38 -5.41 -21.23
C MET A 35 -9.07 -4.89 -19.81
N CYS A 36 -7.81 -4.55 -19.55
CA CYS A 36 -7.36 -4.00 -18.28
C CYS A 36 -7.99 -2.62 -18.01
N GLN A 37 -7.97 -1.72 -19.00
CA GLN A 37 -8.56 -0.38 -18.91
C GLN A 37 -10.07 -0.46 -18.68
N GLU A 38 -10.78 -1.33 -19.40
CA GLU A 38 -12.22 -1.54 -19.18
C GLU A 38 -12.51 -2.05 -17.75
N ARG A 39 -11.68 -2.97 -17.24
CA ARG A 39 -11.83 -3.51 -15.90
C ARG A 39 -11.62 -2.45 -14.82
N PHE A 40 -10.58 -1.62 -14.93
CA PHE A 40 -10.29 -0.59 -13.92
C PHE A 40 -11.12 0.68 -14.10
N GLY A 41 -11.45 1.05 -15.34
CA GLY A 41 -12.29 2.20 -15.66
C GLY A 41 -13.72 2.09 -15.14
N LYS A 42 -14.23 0.86 -15.00
CA LYS A 42 -15.57 0.60 -14.42
C LYS A 42 -15.61 0.60 -12.89
N ARG A 43 -14.46 0.64 -12.20
CA ARG A 43 -14.45 0.61 -10.73
C ARG A 43 -14.88 1.95 -10.15
N ALA A 44 -15.46 1.92 -8.95
CA ALA A 44 -15.88 3.12 -8.24
C ALA A 44 -14.68 3.98 -7.82
N LYS A 45 -14.80 5.30 -8.01
CA LYS A 45 -13.74 6.27 -7.71
C LYS A 45 -13.33 6.20 -6.24
N GLY A 46 -12.04 6.39 -5.98
CA GLY A 46 -11.49 6.36 -4.62
C GLY A 46 -11.39 4.97 -4.00
N THR A 47 -11.89 3.90 -4.64
CA THR A 47 -11.73 2.54 -4.08
C THR A 47 -10.32 1.98 -4.25
N MET A 48 -9.53 2.58 -5.14
CA MET A 48 -8.19 2.14 -5.49
C MET A 48 -7.26 3.35 -5.64
N LEU A 49 -6.02 3.17 -5.20
CA LEU A 49 -4.97 4.18 -5.27
C LEU A 49 -3.74 3.58 -5.95
N CYS A 50 -2.98 4.44 -6.61
CA CYS A 50 -1.67 4.11 -7.12
C CYS A 50 -0.63 4.91 -6.38
N MET A 51 0.32 4.19 -5.80
CA MET A 51 1.36 4.77 -4.98
C MET A 51 2.71 4.47 -5.63
N LEU A 52 3.56 5.47 -5.67
CA LEU A 52 4.90 5.43 -6.25
C LEU A 52 5.92 5.66 -5.14
N ASN A 53 7.02 4.90 -5.13
CA ASN A 53 8.09 5.13 -4.15
C ASN A 53 8.64 6.57 -4.25
N GLN A 54 8.70 7.29 -3.14
CA GLN A 54 9.17 8.68 -3.16
C GLN A 54 10.63 8.79 -3.61
N ASN A 55 11.46 7.81 -3.26
CA ASN A 55 12.87 7.71 -3.65
C ASN A 55 13.10 7.00 -5.00
N LYS A 56 12.05 6.64 -5.73
CA LYS A 56 12.13 5.88 -7.01
C LYS A 56 12.89 4.54 -6.90
N LYS A 57 13.04 4.00 -5.69
CA LYS A 57 13.67 2.69 -5.46
C LYS A 57 12.85 1.59 -6.13
N ILE A 58 13.54 0.66 -6.79
CA ILE A 58 12.96 -0.54 -7.37
C ILE A 58 12.47 -1.43 -6.22
N VAL A 59 11.24 -1.94 -6.35
CA VAL A 59 10.64 -2.81 -5.35
C VAL A 59 11.23 -4.21 -5.51
N ARG A 60 11.93 -4.69 -4.49
CA ARG A 60 12.45 -6.06 -4.49
C ARG A 60 11.33 -7.04 -4.19
N LEU A 61 11.11 -7.98 -5.10
CA LEU A 61 10.22 -9.10 -4.85
C LEU A 61 10.88 -10.14 -3.93
N GLY A 62 10.04 -10.84 -3.18
CA GLY A 62 10.45 -11.93 -2.33
C GLY A 62 10.63 -13.26 -3.05
N SER A 63 10.89 -14.29 -2.25
CA SER A 63 10.99 -15.67 -2.73
C SER A 63 9.74 -16.05 -3.54
N GLY A 64 9.97 -16.59 -4.75
CA GLY A 64 8.92 -16.93 -5.70
C GLY A 64 8.23 -15.73 -6.37
N GLY A 65 8.90 -14.57 -6.45
CA GLY A 65 8.34 -13.37 -7.09
C GLY A 65 7.20 -12.73 -6.30
N ARG A 66 7.11 -12.99 -4.99
CA ARG A 66 6.00 -12.51 -4.17
C ARG A 66 6.21 -11.06 -3.78
N TYR A 67 5.16 -10.27 -3.93
CA TYR A 67 5.16 -8.88 -3.47
C TYR A 67 5.13 -8.79 -1.95
N TRP A 68 6.27 -8.42 -1.33
CA TRP A 68 6.43 -8.42 0.13
C TRP A 68 5.52 -7.45 0.87
N TYR A 69 5.09 -6.36 0.24
CA TYR A 69 4.22 -5.38 0.87
C TYR A 69 2.73 -5.73 0.73
N ALA A 70 2.37 -6.88 0.16
CA ALA A 70 0.98 -7.31 0.10
C ALA A 70 0.37 -7.39 1.51
N GLY A 71 -0.76 -6.71 1.73
CA GLY A 71 -1.41 -6.58 3.03
C GLY A 71 -0.83 -5.48 3.94
N THR A 72 0.22 -4.78 3.52
CA THR A 72 0.76 -3.65 4.30
C THR A 72 -0.21 -2.47 4.24
N PRO A 73 -0.53 -1.84 5.38
CA PRO A 73 -1.45 -0.72 5.39
C PRO A 73 -0.80 0.52 4.77
N LEU A 74 -1.56 1.23 3.94
CA LEU A 74 -1.24 2.59 3.54
C LEU A 74 -1.68 3.52 4.68
N ILE A 75 -0.72 4.08 5.40
CA ILE A 75 -0.96 5.00 6.50
C ILE A 75 -0.86 6.44 6.00
N CYS A 76 -1.80 7.29 6.39
CA CYS A 76 -1.77 8.74 6.21
C CYS A 76 -2.41 9.39 7.43
N ASN A 77 -1.73 10.34 8.06
CA ASN A 77 -2.19 11.04 9.28
C ASN A 77 -2.74 10.06 10.34
N SER A 78 -1.92 9.09 10.73
CA SER A 78 -2.25 8.07 11.75
C SER A 78 -3.47 7.19 11.42
N SER A 79 -3.96 7.26 10.19
CA SER A 79 -5.11 6.51 9.72
C SER A 79 -4.72 5.57 8.59
N ALA A 80 -5.13 4.31 8.69
CA ALA A 80 -4.99 3.36 7.59
C ALA A 80 -6.07 3.64 6.54
N LEU A 81 -5.66 4.02 5.33
CA LEU A 81 -6.57 4.32 4.22
C LEU A 81 -6.88 3.09 3.37
N GLY A 82 -6.01 2.08 3.40
CA GLY A 82 -6.14 0.88 2.59
C GLY A 82 -5.00 -0.10 2.80
N LEU A 83 -4.98 -1.15 1.98
CA LEU A 83 -3.93 -2.16 1.95
C LEU A 83 -3.28 -2.21 0.57
N ALA A 84 -1.95 -2.29 0.56
CA ALA A 84 -1.22 -2.66 -0.65
C ALA A 84 -1.62 -4.07 -1.09
N ALA A 85 -2.00 -4.23 -2.34
CA ALA A 85 -2.54 -5.49 -2.87
C ALA A 85 -1.66 -6.09 -3.95
N GLN A 86 -1.13 -5.27 -4.86
CA GLN A 86 -0.35 -5.72 -6.01
C GLN A 86 0.79 -4.76 -6.32
N LEU A 87 1.79 -5.26 -7.03
CA LEU A 87 2.87 -4.47 -7.61
C LEU A 87 2.77 -4.54 -9.13
N LYS A 88 2.93 -3.39 -9.80
CA LYS A 88 3.29 -3.35 -11.20
C LYS A 88 4.77 -3.01 -11.29
N GLU A 89 5.57 -4.02 -11.62
CA GLU A 89 6.97 -3.82 -11.96
C GLU A 89 7.06 -3.05 -13.27
N ARG A 90 7.79 -1.94 -13.24
CA ARG A 90 8.01 -1.07 -14.39
C ARG A 90 9.47 -0.69 -14.59
N HIS A 91 10.38 -1.15 -13.73
CA HIS A 91 11.81 -0.84 -13.85
C HIS A 91 12.43 -1.22 -15.21
N THR A 92 11.82 -2.12 -15.99
CA THR A 92 12.24 -2.47 -17.35
C THR A 92 11.63 -1.59 -18.44
N PHE A 93 10.60 -0.79 -18.15
CA PHE A 93 9.91 0.03 -19.14
C PHE A 93 10.76 1.26 -19.51
N PRO A 94 10.56 1.83 -20.72
CA PRO A 94 11.23 3.06 -21.13
C PRO A 94 10.95 4.24 -20.17
N LYS A 95 11.98 5.06 -19.93
CA LYS A 95 11.84 6.33 -19.20
C LYS A 95 10.90 7.28 -19.96
N PRO A 96 10.11 8.12 -19.27
CA PRO A 96 10.12 8.37 -17.82
C PRO A 96 9.25 7.41 -16.99
N ASN A 97 8.52 6.49 -17.62
CA ASN A 97 7.51 5.66 -16.97
C ASN A 97 8.08 4.36 -16.40
N SER A 98 9.34 4.35 -15.98
CA SER A 98 10.04 3.15 -15.50
C SER A 98 9.85 2.90 -14.00
N GLN A 99 8.96 3.64 -13.33
CA GLN A 99 8.81 3.56 -11.89
C GLN A 99 7.75 2.53 -11.48
N ASP A 100 8.12 1.62 -10.57
CA ASP A 100 7.21 0.60 -10.04
C ASP A 100 6.01 1.24 -9.32
N ILE A 101 4.84 0.61 -9.47
CA ILE A 101 3.57 1.10 -8.94
C ILE A 101 3.04 0.12 -7.90
N HIS A 102 2.85 0.63 -6.69
CA HIS A 102 2.11 -0.05 -5.64
C HIS A 102 0.62 0.19 -5.84
N PHE A 103 -0.12 -0.88 -5.98
CA PHE A 103 -1.56 -0.84 -6.13
C PHE A 103 -2.22 -1.04 -4.77
N VAL A 104 -2.96 -0.04 -4.29
CA VAL A 104 -3.58 -0.02 -2.96
C VAL A 104 -5.10 -0.10 -3.10
N VAL A 105 -5.72 -1.01 -2.36
CA VAL A 105 -7.17 -1.09 -2.21
C VAL A 105 -7.57 -0.32 -0.97
N THR A 106 -8.42 0.68 -1.11
CA THR A 106 -8.86 1.50 0.02
C THR A 106 -9.91 0.80 0.86
N PHE A 107 -10.02 1.21 2.12
CA PHE A 107 -11.10 0.78 2.98
C PHE A 107 -12.41 1.52 2.73
N LEU A 108 -12.46 2.52 1.84
CA LEU A 108 -13.63 3.40 1.68
C LEU A 108 -14.96 2.62 1.52
N ARG A 109 -14.93 1.55 0.70
CA ARG A 109 -16.11 0.70 0.48
C ARG A 109 -16.36 -0.29 1.63
N ALA A 110 -15.31 -0.81 2.23
CA ALA A 110 -15.40 -1.80 3.30
C ALA A 110 -15.60 -1.15 4.68
N TRP A 111 -15.47 0.16 4.79
CA TRP A 111 -15.44 0.87 6.07
C TRP A 111 -16.68 0.64 6.93
N PRO A 112 -17.92 0.75 6.42
CA PRO A 112 -19.10 0.47 7.24
C PRO A 112 -19.09 -0.95 7.80
N TRP A 113 -18.73 -1.93 6.97
CA TRP A 113 -18.61 -3.33 7.37
C TRP A 113 -17.49 -3.51 8.40
N LEU A 114 -16.31 -2.92 8.21
CA LEU A 114 -15.20 -2.99 9.17
C LEU A 114 -15.59 -2.41 10.54
N ILE A 115 -16.34 -1.30 10.57
CA ILE A 115 -16.85 -0.71 11.80
C ILE A 115 -17.84 -1.64 12.50
N GLU A 116 -18.72 -2.28 11.75
CA GLU A 116 -19.66 -3.28 12.27
C GLU A 116 -18.93 -4.49 12.84
N GLN A 117 -17.99 -5.09 12.09
CA GLN A 117 -17.19 -6.21 12.57
C GLN A 117 -16.40 -5.85 13.82
N ARG A 118 -15.83 -4.64 13.86
CA ARG A 118 -15.18 -4.13 15.07
C ARG A 118 -16.17 -4.08 16.24
N ARG A 119 -17.38 -3.57 16.07
CA ARG A 119 -18.39 -3.53 17.15
C ARG A 119 -18.79 -4.92 17.63
N ASN A 120 -18.95 -5.87 16.71
CA ASN A 120 -19.44 -7.21 17.02
C ASN A 120 -18.37 -8.12 17.64
N HIS A 121 -17.09 -7.86 17.35
CA HIS A 121 -15.99 -8.76 17.71
C HIS A 121 -14.92 -8.12 18.61
N SER A 122 -14.98 -6.80 18.88
CA SER A 122 -14.09 -6.20 19.87
C SER A 122 -14.59 -6.54 21.27
N ALA A 123 -13.67 -6.97 22.13
CA ALA A 123 -13.97 -7.15 23.53
C ALA A 123 -14.37 -5.80 24.15
N PRO A 124 -15.47 -5.72 24.91
CA PRO A 124 -15.98 -4.45 25.45
C PRO A 124 -15.02 -3.77 26.44
N TRP A 125 -14.05 -4.52 26.97
CA TRP A 125 -13.02 -4.05 27.89
C TRP A 125 -11.72 -3.64 27.20
N ALA A 126 -11.56 -3.92 25.90
CA ALA A 126 -10.39 -3.51 25.15
C ALA A 126 -10.48 -2.02 24.83
N LYS A 127 -9.67 -1.20 25.50
CA LYS A 127 -9.54 0.22 25.14
C LYS A 127 -8.77 0.34 23.83
N PRO A 128 -9.17 1.25 22.93
CA PRO A 128 -8.31 1.59 21.80
C PRO A 128 -7.03 2.20 22.36
N PHE A 129 -5.89 1.59 22.02
CA PHE A 129 -4.58 2.16 22.27
C PHE A 129 -4.01 2.58 20.92
N TYR A 130 -3.51 3.80 20.85
CA TYR A 130 -2.68 4.19 19.72
C TYR A 130 -1.29 3.69 20.03
N ILE A 131 -0.66 3.02 19.07
CA ILE A 131 0.72 2.56 19.28
C ILE A 131 1.69 3.75 19.32
N GLU A 132 1.27 4.92 18.86
CA GLU A 132 1.96 6.20 19.11
C GLU A 132 2.11 6.50 20.61
N ASP A 133 1.21 5.94 21.45
CA ASP A 133 1.27 6.05 22.91
C ASP A 133 2.16 4.96 23.55
N LEU A 134 2.66 4.00 22.77
CA LEU A 134 3.57 2.97 23.26
C LEU A 134 5.01 3.49 23.12
N ASP A 135 5.67 3.70 24.26
CA ASP A 135 7.13 3.88 24.35
C ASP A 135 7.83 2.58 23.92
N VAL A 136 7.86 2.30 22.62
CA VAL A 136 8.58 1.14 22.08
C VAL A 136 10.03 1.56 21.86
N PRO A 137 11.00 0.98 22.59
CA PRO A 137 12.41 1.29 22.38
C PRO A 137 12.81 1.02 20.92
N SER A 138 13.53 1.97 20.34
CA SER A 138 13.97 1.98 18.94
C SER A 138 14.56 0.63 18.49
N PRO A 139 14.31 0.15 17.26
CA PRO A 139 14.80 -1.14 16.82
C PRO A 139 16.33 -1.19 16.91
N VAL A 140 16.84 -2.24 17.55
CA VAL A 140 18.27 -2.57 17.59
C VAL A 140 18.77 -2.72 16.15
N PRO A 141 19.90 -2.09 15.77
CA PRO A 141 20.42 -2.18 14.41
C PRO A 141 20.61 -3.64 14.00
N HIS A 142 20.02 -4.02 12.87
CA HIS A 142 20.20 -5.33 12.27
C HIS A 142 21.67 -5.48 11.85
N GLY A 143 22.46 -6.14 12.69
CA GLY A 143 23.71 -6.76 12.25
C GLY A 143 23.40 -7.85 11.23
N ASP A 144 24.19 -7.90 10.16
CA ASP A 144 24.08 -8.84 9.05
C ASP A 144 23.90 -10.28 9.55
N ALA A 145 22.68 -10.80 9.49
CA ALA A 145 22.39 -12.18 9.83
C ALA A 145 21.52 -12.82 8.76
N ASN A 146 22.13 -13.73 8.02
CA ASN A 146 21.48 -14.82 7.33
C ASN A 146 20.57 -15.55 8.32
N VAL A 147 19.28 -15.18 8.38
CA VAL A 147 18.28 -15.89 9.19
C VAL A 147 17.24 -16.51 8.26
N SER A 148 17.30 -17.83 8.21
CA SER A 148 16.26 -18.73 7.70
C SER A 148 14.89 -18.32 8.27
N ALA A 149 13.92 -18.09 7.38
CA ALA A 149 12.58 -17.64 7.73
C ALA A 149 11.90 -18.61 8.73
N PRO A 150 11.41 -18.13 9.89
CA PRO A 150 10.57 -18.93 10.76
C PRO A 150 9.14 -19.03 10.21
N SER A 151 8.51 -20.16 10.51
CA SER A 151 7.19 -20.58 10.07
C SER A 151 6.05 -19.65 10.53
N LEU A 152 4.93 -19.75 9.81
CA LEU A 152 3.71 -18.93 9.81
C LEU A 152 2.91 -18.81 11.13
N MET A 153 3.48 -19.04 12.31
CA MET A 153 2.67 -19.22 13.52
C MET A 153 2.76 -18.15 14.62
N ASN A 154 3.47 -17.03 14.44
CA ASN A 154 3.53 -16.01 15.49
C ASN A 154 3.28 -14.58 15.01
N LEU A 155 2.27 -14.00 15.66
CA LEU A 155 2.12 -12.60 16.06
C LEU A 155 1.87 -11.54 14.99
N ALA A 156 0.64 -11.02 15.07
CA ALA A 156 0.33 -9.61 14.92
C ALA A 156 1.29 -8.74 15.75
N ILE A 157 1.77 -7.61 15.19
CA ILE A 157 2.23 -6.36 15.88
C ILE A 157 2.93 -5.39 14.87
N VAL A 158 2.57 -4.08 14.96
CA VAL A 158 3.31 -2.81 14.59
C VAL A 158 3.52 -2.51 13.08
N ILE A 159 3.17 -1.37 12.43
CA ILE A 159 3.27 0.13 12.54
C ILE A 159 4.52 0.80 11.94
N LEU A 160 4.34 1.92 11.18
CA LEU A 160 5.01 3.25 11.32
C LEU A 160 4.92 4.20 10.06
N TYR A 161 4.62 5.50 10.32
CA TYR A 161 5.11 6.82 9.77
C TYR A 161 4.99 7.20 8.26
N CYS A 162 4.93 8.47 7.79
CA CYS A 162 5.45 9.77 8.29
C CYS A 162 4.72 11.03 7.69
N HIS A 163 5.26 12.21 8.02
CA HIS A 163 4.67 13.57 8.15
C HIS A 163 4.54 14.52 6.93
N ILE A 164 3.54 15.42 7.06
CA ILE A 164 3.41 16.85 6.67
C ILE A 164 3.40 17.24 5.17
N LEU A 165 2.21 17.64 4.69
CA LEU A 165 1.97 19.00 4.19
C LEU A 165 0.47 19.35 4.16
N SER A 166 0.13 20.40 4.91
CA SER A 166 -1.12 21.16 4.80
C SER A 166 -1.32 21.75 3.42
N ALA A 167 -2.52 21.60 2.86
CA ALA A 167 -3.31 22.72 2.35
C ALA A 167 -4.72 22.22 1.95
N TYR A 168 -5.73 22.67 2.71
CA TYR A 168 -6.97 23.27 2.22
C TYR A 168 -7.16 23.21 0.68
N SER A 169 -8.29 22.80 0.11
CA SER A 169 -9.62 23.30 0.46
C SER A 169 -10.70 22.70 -0.46
N LEU A 170 -11.92 22.66 0.07
CA LEU A 170 -13.20 22.87 -0.62
C LEU A 170 -13.77 21.78 -1.55
N ILE A 171 -14.54 20.87 -0.96
CA ILE A 171 -15.87 20.49 -1.50
C ILE A 171 -16.90 20.90 -0.44
N ARG A 172 -17.44 22.12 -0.61
CA ARG A 172 -18.86 22.37 -0.33
C ARG A 172 -19.61 22.04 -1.63
N TYR A 173 -20.80 21.48 -1.43
CA TYR A 173 -21.79 20.97 -2.40
C TYR A 173 -21.66 19.47 -2.69
#